data_AF-A0A3D1LD01-F1
#
_entry.id   AF-A0A3D1LD01-F1
#
_cell.length_a   1.000
_cell.length_b   1.000
_cell.length_c   1.000
_cell.angle_alpha   90.00
_cell.angle_beta   90.00
_cell.angle_gamma   90.00
#
_symmetry.space_group_name_H-M   'P 1'
#
loop_
_entity.id
_entity.type
_entity.pdbx_description
1 polymer ?
#
loop_
_entity_poly.entity_id
_entity_poly.type
_entity_poly.pdbx_seq_one_letter_code
_entity_poly.pdbx_strand_id
1 'polypeptide(L)' 'MKNFLGHLHTINHHRRLVRQGCFRMGLYWQGLTHDLSKYARVEFSTGVRYYQGTRSPNTAEREEKGWSEAWMHHK' A
#
# COMPACT_ATOMS: atom_id res chain seq x y z
N MET A 1 -17.64 3.30 -1.02
CA MET A 1 -16.85 4.03 -2.04
C MET A 1 -15.78 4.96 -1.47
N LYS A 2 -16.05 5.73 -0.38
CA LYS A 2 -15.06 6.65 0.22
C LYS A 2 -13.74 5.97 0.59
N ASN A 3 -13.79 4.79 1.22
CA ASN A 3 -12.60 4.04 1.61
C ASN A 3 -11.78 3.55 0.41
N PHE A 4 -12.46 3.14 -0.68
CA PHE A 4 -11.81 2.71 -1.92
C PHE A 4 -11.01 3.85 -2.53
N LEU A 5 -11.65 5.00 -2.72
CA LEU A 5 -11.02 6.17 -3.32
C LEU A 5 -9.93 6.77 -2.41
N GLY A 6 -10.17 6.79 -1.10
CA GLY A 6 -9.19 7.23 -0.11
C GLY A 6 -7.94 6.35 -0.12
N HIS A 7 -8.11 5.03 -0.06
CA HIS A 7 -6.98 4.10 -0.12
C HIS A 7 -6.22 4.20 -1.44
N LEU A 8 -6.94 4.23 -2.57
CA LEU A 8 -6.34 4.38 -3.90
C LEU A 8 -5.55 5.69 -4.02
N HIS A 9 -6.06 6.80 -3.47
CA HIS A 9 -5.36 8.06 -3.46
C HIS A 9 -4.08 7.98 -2.62
N THR A 10 -4.16 7.39 -1.42
CA THR A 10 -3.02 7.21 -0.52
C THR A 10 -1.89 6.40 -1.17
N ILE A 11 -2.18 5.24 -1.78
CA ILE A 11 -1.14 4.40 -2.40
C ILE A 11 -0.52 5.07 -3.64
N ASN A 12 -1.31 5.78 -4.44
CA ASN A 12 -0.81 6.51 -5.60
C ASN A 12 0.09 7.68 -5.20
N HIS A 13 -0.31 8.41 -4.16
CA HIS A 13 0.49 9.49 -3.60
C HIS A 13 1.84 8.96 -3.08
N HIS A 14 1.82 7.88 -2.29
CA HIS A 14 3.03 7.24 -1.81
C HIS A 14 3.95 6.78 -2.94
N ARG A 15 3.41 6.05 -3.94
CA ARG A 15 4.17 5.60 -5.11
C ARG A 15 4.78 6.76 -5.91
N ARG A 16 4.13 7.93 -5.94
CA ARG A 16 4.70 9.13 -6.58
C ARG A 16 5.89 9.66 -5.79
N LEU A 17 5.80 9.74 -4.47
CA LEU A 17 6.90 10.19 -3.60
C LEU A 17 8.10 9.25 -3.70
N VAL A 18 7.88 7.93 -3.64
CA VAL A 18 8.93 6.93 -3.81
C VAL A 18 9.63 7.09 -5.16
N ARG A 19 8.87 7.18 -6.26
CA ARG A 19 9.45 7.44 -7.59
C ARG A 19 10.28 8.71 -7.63
N GLN A 20 9.80 9.81 -7.04
CA GLN A 20 10.56 11.06 -7.01
C GLN A 20 11.89 10.92 -6.27
N GLY A 21 11.92 10.20 -5.15
CA GLY A 21 13.15 9.92 -4.40
C GLY A 21 14.09 9.02 -5.19
N CYS A 22 13.60 7.89 -5.67
CA CYS A 22 14.38 6.93 -6.44
C CYS A 22 14.96 7.54 -7.73
N PHE A 23 14.19 8.36 -8.45
CA PHE A 23 14.63 8.95 -9.72
C PHE A 23 15.73 9.99 -9.52
N ARG A 24 15.72 10.74 -8.40
CA ARG A 24 16.82 11.65 -8.04
C ARG A 24 18.14 10.91 -7.81
N MET A 25 18.06 9.65 -7.39
CA MET A 25 19.22 8.80 -7.09
C MET A 25 19.60 7.87 -8.26
N GLY A 26 18.93 7.97 -9.41
CA GLY A 26 19.16 7.07 -10.55
C GLY A 26 18.58 5.65 -10.38
N LEU A 27 17.82 5.39 -9.31
CA LEU A 27 17.20 4.10 -8.98
C LEU A 27 15.86 3.92 -9.71
N TYR A 28 15.84 4.11 -11.03
CA TYR A 28 14.61 4.15 -11.82
C TYR A 28 13.79 2.86 -11.70
N TRP A 29 14.45 1.70 -11.79
CA TRP A 29 13.79 0.40 -11.73
C TRP A 29 13.13 0.15 -10.37
N GLN A 30 13.84 0.44 -9.29
CA GLN A 30 13.33 0.34 -7.93
C GLN A 30 12.13 1.25 -7.74
N GLY A 31 12.22 2.52 -8.19
CA GLY A 31 11.11 3.46 -8.10
C GLY A 31 9.85 3.01 -8.86
N LEU A 32 10.02 2.37 -10.02
CA LEU A 32 8.89 1.88 -10.82
C LEU A 32 8.21 0.66 -10.20
N THR A 33 8.99 -0.23 -9.58
CA THR A 33 8.54 -1.56 -9.12
C THR A 33 8.22 -1.66 -7.62
N HIS A 34 8.70 -0.74 -6.78
CA HIS A 34 8.60 -0.78 -5.31
C HIS A 34 7.21 -1.16 -4.75
N ASP A 35 6.14 -0.51 -5.22
CA ASP A 35 4.79 -0.64 -4.66
C ASP A 35 3.79 -1.37 -5.57
N LEU A 36 4.24 -2.15 -6.56
CA LEU A 36 3.32 -2.81 -7.49
C LEU A 36 2.40 -3.83 -6.80
N SER A 37 2.89 -4.49 -5.75
CA SER A 37 2.09 -5.44 -4.94
C SER A 37 0.87 -4.80 -4.29
N LYS A 38 0.91 -3.49 -3.97
CA LYS A 38 -0.22 -2.74 -3.38
C LYS A 38 -1.46 -2.71 -4.26
N TYR A 39 -1.34 -3.00 -5.56
CA TYR A 39 -2.44 -3.04 -6.52
C TYR A 39 -2.98 -4.46 -6.73
N ALA A 40 -2.32 -5.49 -6.17
CA ALA A 40 -2.83 -6.85 -6.22
C ALA A 40 -4.15 -6.95 -5.45
N ARG A 41 -5.09 -7.75 -5.96
CA ARG A 41 -6.45 -7.84 -5.43
C ARG A 41 -6.47 -8.13 -3.93
N VAL A 42 -5.62 -9.02 -3.44
CA VAL A 42 -5.60 -9.42 -2.02
C VAL A 42 -5.18 -8.25 -1.13
N GLU A 43 -4.05 -7.63 -1.43
CA GLU A 43 -3.53 -6.51 -0.64
C GLU A 43 -4.40 -5.26 -0.77
N PHE A 44 -4.89 -4.98 -1.97
CA PHE A 44 -5.72 -3.81 -2.22
C PHE A 44 -7.11 -3.94 -1.57
N SER A 45 -7.78 -5.10 -1.66
CA SER A 45 -9.10 -5.28 -1.05
C SER A 45 -9.05 -5.22 0.47
N THR A 46 -8.04 -5.84 1.08
CA THR A 46 -7.76 -5.74 2.52
C THR A 46 -7.40 -4.31 2.90
N GLY A 47 -6.56 -3.64 2.10
CA GLY A 47 -6.21 -2.23 2.27
C GLY A 47 -7.42 -1.29 2.27
N VAL A 48 -8.41 -1.53 1.39
CA VAL A 48 -9.67 -0.79 1.34
C VAL A 48 -10.57 -1.12 2.54
N ARG A 49 -10.66 -2.39 2.94
CA ARG A 49 -11.49 -2.84 4.08
C ARG A 49 -11.03 -2.19 5.39
N TYR A 50 -9.72 -2.17 5.63
CA TYR A 50 -9.11 -1.62 6.85
C TYR A 50 -8.67 -0.16 6.70
N TYR A 51 -9.13 0.54 5.65
CA TYR A 51 -8.79 1.94 5.44
C TYR A 51 -9.46 2.86 6.46
N GLN A 52 -8.62 3.65 7.12
CA GLN A 52 -8.98 4.52 8.25
C GLN A 52 -8.39 5.93 8.13
N GLY A 53 -7.51 6.16 7.15
CA GLY A 53 -6.93 7.48 6.82
C GLY A 53 -5.81 7.97 7.73
N THR A 54 -5.70 7.49 8.97
CA THR A 54 -4.71 7.96 9.96
C THR A 54 -3.55 6.99 10.21
N ARG A 55 -3.76 5.70 9.95
CA ARG A 55 -2.75 4.64 10.16
C ARG A 55 -2.88 3.52 9.13
N SER A 56 -1.81 2.72 8.99
CA SER A 56 -1.71 1.63 8.01
C SER A 56 -2.89 0.65 8.11
N PRO A 57 -3.52 0.26 6.99
CA PRO A 57 -4.56 -0.77 6.97
C PRO A 57 -4.06 -2.11 7.54
N ASN A 58 -2.79 -2.46 7.30
CA ASN A 58 -2.20 -3.71 7.79
C ASN A 58 -2.12 -3.74 9.33
N THR A 59 -1.97 -2.59 9.98
CA THR A 59 -1.96 -2.50 11.44
C THR A 59 -3.35 -2.76 12.00
N ALA A 60 -4.39 -2.16 11.42
CA ALA A 60 -5.76 -2.44 11.81
C ALA A 60 -6.16 -3.90 11.55
N GLU A 61 -5.71 -4.48 10.43
CA GLU A 61 -5.92 -5.91 10.16
C GLU A 61 -5.27 -6.80 11.24
N ARG A 62 -4.02 -6.49 11.63
CA ARG A 62 -3.32 -7.24 12.68
C ARG A 62 -3.98 -7.12 14.05
N GLU A 63 -4.56 -5.97 14.37
CA GLU A 63 -5.29 -5.79 15.62
C GLU A 63 -6.59 -6.61 15.66
N GLU A 64 -7.28 -6.76 14.51
CA GLU A 64 -8.51 -7.55 14.42
C GLU A 64 -8.24 -9.07 14.32
N LYS A 65 -7.31 -9.48 13.44
CA LYS A 65 -7.06 -10.89 13.10
C LYS A 65 -5.86 -11.51 13.80
N GLY A 66 -4.96 -10.71 14.36
CA GLY A 66 -3.66 -11.15 14.89
C GLY A 66 -2.54 -11.25 13.84
N TRP A 67 -2.84 -11.11 12.55
CA TRP A 67 -1.88 -11.19 11.43
C TRP A 67 -2.35 -10.33 10.24
N SER A 68 -1.48 -10.09 9.26
CA SER A 68 -1.85 -9.36 8.03
C SER A 68 -1.75 -10.25 6.79
N GLU A 69 -2.81 -10.31 6.00
CA GLU A 69 -2.84 -11.04 4.73
C GLU A 69 -1.81 -10.50 3.76
N ALA A 70 -1.72 -9.17 3.65
CA ALA A 70 -0.70 -8.53 2.83
C ALA A 70 0.71 -8.99 3.24
N TRP A 71 1.00 -9.10 4.53
CA TRP A 71 2.31 -9.56 4.99
C TRP A 71 2.59 -11.04 4.69
N MET A 72 1.58 -11.91 4.78
CA MET A 72 1.72 -13.33 4.44
C MET A 72 2.00 -13.57 2.95
N HIS A 73 1.51 -12.69 2.08
CA HIS A 73 1.76 -12.74 0.64
C HIS A 73 3.13 -12.21 0.23
N HIS A 74 3.82 -11.49 1.11
CA HIS A 74 5.15 -10.92 0.86
C HIS A 74 6.28 -11.78 1.47
N LYS A 75 5.94 -12.90 2.12
CA LYS A 75 6.89 -13.82 2.77
C LYS A 75 7.48 -14.82 1.78
#